data_AF-A0A920U607-F1
#
_entry.id   AF-A0A920U607-F1
#
_cell.length_a   1.000
_cell.length_b   1.000
_cell.length_c   1.000
_cell.angle_alpha   90.00
_cell.angle_beta   90.00
_cell.angle_gamma   90.00
#
_symmetry.space_group_name_H-M   'P 1'
#
loop_
_entity.id
_entity.type
_entity.pdbx_description
1 polymer ?
#
loop_
_entity_poly.entity_id
_entity_poly.type
_entity_poly.pdbx_seq_one_letter_code
_entity_poly.pdbx_strand_id
1 'polypeptide(L)'
;MTEAALSADLIVNCTSVGMSHGPDEYGSPLSADQIPATAIVNDVVYNPLETPLIREAQTAEATTLGGLHMLVYQGALSFQMWTGQDPPVAVMLEAATKEMASRGA
;
A
#
# COMPACT_ATOMS: atom_id res chain seq x y z
N MET A 1 -17.58 -11.93 3.91
CA MET A 1 -16.54 -11.04 3.32
C MET A 1 -15.48 -11.88 2.62
N THR A 2 -15.09 -13.01 3.21
CA THR A 2 -14.09 -13.96 2.72
C THR A 2 -14.37 -14.59 1.35
N GLU A 3 -15.60 -15.00 1.05
CA GLU A 3 -15.92 -15.61 -0.25
C GLU A 3 -15.68 -14.66 -1.43
N ALA A 4 -15.94 -13.36 -1.25
CA ALA A 4 -15.73 -12.37 -2.31
C ALA A 4 -14.23 -12.15 -2.60
N ALA A 5 -13.39 -12.19 -1.55
CA ALA A 5 -11.94 -12.04 -1.69
C ALA A 5 -11.33 -13.24 -2.44
N LEU A 6 -11.82 -14.46 -2.20
CA LEU A 6 -11.35 -15.68 -2.85
C LEU A 6 -11.60 -15.73 -4.37
N SER A 7 -12.48 -14.88 -4.88
CA SER A 7 -12.76 -14.75 -6.32
C SER A 7 -12.31 -13.42 -6.92
N ALA A 8 -11.58 -12.59 -6.16
CA ALA A 8 -11.18 -11.26 -6.61
C ALA A 8 -9.85 -11.29 -7.37
N ASP A 9 -9.77 -10.55 -8.47
CA ASP A 9 -8.51 -10.31 -9.19
C ASP A 9 -7.69 -9.16 -8.58
N LEU A 10 -8.36 -8.23 -7.89
CA LEU A 10 -7.77 -7.08 -7.22
C LEU A 10 -8.41 -6.88 -5.85
N ILE A 11 -7.58 -6.85 -4.82
CA ILE A 11 -7.96 -6.57 -3.44
C ILE A 11 -7.29 -5.26 -3.03
N VAL A 12 -8.07 -4.30 -2.55
CA VAL A 12 -7.54 -3.00 -2.10
C VAL A 12 -7.91 -2.76 -0.64
N ASN A 13 -6.92 -2.63 0.24
CA ASN A 13 -7.15 -2.15 1.60
C ASN A 13 -7.16 -0.63 1.61
N CYS A 14 -8.31 -0.05 1.94
CA CYS A 14 -8.50 1.39 2.12
C CYS A 14 -8.75 1.78 3.58
N THR A 15 -8.55 0.86 4.53
CA THR A 15 -8.70 1.11 5.97
C THR A 15 -7.36 1.52 6.58
N SER A 16 -7.36 1.85 7.89
CA SER A 16 -6.14 2.12 8.66
C SER A 16 -5.60 0.90 9.42
N VAL A 17 -6.18 -0.28 9.22
CA VAL A 17 -5.66 -1.54 9.80
C VAL A 17 -4.28 -1.83 9.22
N GLY A 18 -3.31 -2.18 10.07
CA GLY A 18 -1.92 -2.42 9.69
C GLY A 18 -1.05 -1.16 9.60
N MET A 19 -1.58 0.03 9.88
CA MET A 19 -0.83 1.28 9.88
C MET A 19 -0.07 1.48 11.20
N SER A 20 1.22 1.84 11.11
CA SER A 20 2.04 2.10 12.30
C SER A 20 1.50 3.23 13.16
N HIS A 21 1.45 3.02 14.48
CA HIS A 21 0.79 3.90 15.46
C HIS A 21 -0.73 4.07 15.24
N GLY A 22 -1.36 3.23 14.41
CA GLY A 22 -2.80 3.15 14.23
C GLY A 22 -3.49 2.33 15.33
N PRO A 23 -4.83 2.29 15.32
CA PRO A 23 -5.61 1.56 16.32
C PRO A 23 -5.43 0.03 16.24
N ASP A 24 -5.02 -0.51 15.08
CA ASP A 24 -4.78 -1.93 14.85
C ASP A 24 -3.51 -2.14 14.00
N GLU A 25 -2.36 -1.73 14.55
CA GLU A 25 -1.05 -1.73 13.85
C GLU A 25 -0.58 -3.13 13.44
N TYR A 26 -0.93 -4.17 14.20
CA TYR A 26 -0.50 -5.55 13.94
C TYR A 26 -1.58 -6.41 13.24
N GLY A 27 -2.76 -5.85 13.00
CA GLY A 27 -3.87 -6.53 12.35
C GLY A 27 -3.73 -6.56 10.83
N SER A 28 -4.41 -7.53 10.21
CA SER A 28 -4.60 -7.61 8.77
C SER A 28 -6.10 -7.76 8.45
N PRO A 29 -6.64 -7.07 7.43
CA PRO A 29 -8.02 -7.26 6.98
C PRO A 29 -8.31 -8.66 6.43
N LEU A 30 -7.28 -9.37 5.93
CA LEU A 30 -7.36 -10.71 5.35
C LEU A 30 -6.14 -11.54 5.76
N SER A 31 -6.34 -12.83 5.97
CA SER A 31 -5.27 -13.82 6.13
C SER A 31 -4.91 -14.47 4.79
N ALA A 32 -3.72 -15.08 4.70
CA ALA A 32 -3.20 -15.67 3.48
C ALA A 32 -4.13 -16.71 2.84
N ASP A 33 -4.85 -17.50 3.64
CA ASP A 33 -5.83 -18.50 3.17
C ASP A 33 -7.08 -17.88 2.51
N GLN A 34 -7.22 -16.56 2.58
CA GLN A 34 -8.32 -15.77 2.03
C GLN A 34 -7.91 -14.99 0.78
N ILE A 35 -6.64 -15.08 0.37
CA ILE A 35 -6.06 -14.33 -0.75
C ILE A 35 -5.72 -15.31 -1.87
N PRO A 36 -6.33 -15.18 -3.06
CA PRO A 36 -5.92 -15.97 -4.23
C PRO A 36 -4.49 -15.59 -4.65
N ALA A 37 -3.66 -16.58 -4.95
CA ALA A 37 -2.31 -16.34 -5.51
C ALA A 37 -2.32 -15.56 -6.85
N THR A 38 -3.45 -15.62 -7.58
CA THR A 38 -3.65 -14.88 -8.83
C THR A 38 -4.03 -13.42 -8.62
N ALA A 39 -4.39 -13.03 -7.40
CA ALA A 39 -4.84 -11.68 -7.11
C ALA A 39 -3.66 -10.70 -7.03
N ILE A 40 -3.98 -9.43 -7.28
CA ILE A 40 -3.14 -8.30 -6.89
C ILE A 40 -3.68 -7.76 -5.57
N VAL A 41 -2.82 -7.63 -4.56
CA VAL A 41 -3.15 -7.00 -3.27
C VAL A 41 -2.50 -5.63 -3.22
N ASN A 42 -3.33 -4.58 -3.17
CA ASN A 42 -2.91 -3.20 -3.02
C ASN A 42 -3.27 -2.69 -1.63
N ASP A 43 -2.29 -2.19 -0.88
CA ASP A 43 -2.53 -1.59 0.43
C ASP A 43 -2.25 -0.10 0.36
N VAL A 44 -3.24 0.76 0.63
CA VAL A 44 -3.02 2.22 0.60
C VAL A 44 -2.19 2.70 1.79
N VAL A 45 -2.05 1.86 2.83
CA VAL A 45 -1.14 2.11 3.94
C VAL A 45 0.30 2.07 3.40
N TYR A 46 1.06 3.12 3.70
CA TYR A 46 2.46 3.28 3.28
C TYR A 46 3.45 3.32 4.46
N ASN A 47 2.95 3.30 5.69
CA ASN A 47 3.75 3.22 6.90
C ASN A 47 3.14 2.18 7.86
N PRO A 48 3.79 1.02 8.06
CA PRO A 48 5.10 0.63 7.53
C PRO A 48 5.05 0.32 6.02
N LEU A 49 6.22 0.20 5.36
CA LEU A 49 6.30 -0.21 3.95
C LEU A 49 5.81 -1.64 3.72
N GLU A 50 6.04 -2.51 4.70
CA GLU A 50 5.59 -3.90 4.70
C GLU A 50 4.55 -4.07 5.82
N THR A 51 3.28 -3.89 5.46
CA THR A 51 2.14 -4.03 6.38
C THR A 51 1.84 -5.51 6.64
N PRO A 52 1.08 -5.84 7.70
CA PRO A 52 0.61 -7.21 7.91
C PRO A 52 -0.12 -7.78 6.69
N LEU A 53 -0.97 -7.00 6.01
CA LEU A 53 -1.65 -7.45 4.80
C LEU A 53 -0.69 -7.78 3.66
N ILE A 54 0.35 -6.96 3.46
CA ILE A 54 1.38 -7.22 2.44
C ILE A 54 2.10 -8.53 2.74
N ARG A 55 2.39 -8.83 4.02
CA ARG A 55 3.00 -10.12 4.42
C ARG A 55 2.08 -11.30 4.19
N GLU A 56 0.79 -11.18 4.53
CA GLU A 56 -0.21 -12.23 4.27
C GLU A 56 -0.34 -12.48 2.75
N ALA A 57 -0.36 -11.42 1.94
CA ALA A 57 -0.41 -11.53 0.48
C ALA A 57 0.84 -12.20 -0.11
N GLN A 58 2.04 -11.87 0.38
CA GLN A 58 3.28 -12.56 -0.01
C GLN A 58 3.27 -14.03 0.41
N THR A 59 2.73 -14.34 1.58
CA THR A 59 2.57 -15.73 2.07
C THR A 59 1.60 -16.52 1.18
N ALA A 60 0.58 -15.85 0.62
CA ALA A 60 -0.33 -16.40 -0.36
C ALA A 60 0.22 -16.43 -1.80
N GLU A 61 1.47 -16.01 -2.01
CA GLU A 61 2.13 -15.87 -3.33
C GLU A 61 1.46 -14.86 -4.28
N ALA A 62 0.62 -13.98 -3.75
CA ALA A 62 -0.05 -12.93 -4.51
C ALA A 62 0.89 -11.78 -4.87
N THR A 63 0.56 -11.06 -5.95
CA THR A 63 1.30 -9.85 -6.33
C THR A 63 0.95 -8.71 -5.40
N THR A 64 1.94 -8.02 -4.82
CA THR A 64 1.71 -6.94 -3.86
C THR A 64 2.06 -5.55 -4.40
N LEU A 65 1.24 -4.55 -4.05
CA LEU A 65 1.49 -3.13 -4.30
C LEU A 65 1.28 -2.33 -3.00
N GLY A 66 2.32 -1.65 -2.52
CA GLY A 66 2.23 -0.82 -1.31
C GLY A 66 1.80 0.62 -1.58
N GLY A 67 1.40 1.33 -0.51
CA GLY A 67 0.75 2.64 -0.60
C GLY A 67 1.65 3.80 -1.00
N LEU A 68 2.97 3.63 -0.99
CA LEU A 68 3.94 4.71 -1.25
C LEU A 68 3.72 5.36 -2.62
N HIS A 69 3.40 4.56 -3.64
CA HIS A 69 3.11 5.08 -4.97
C HIS A 69 1.86 5.96 -4.95
N MET A 70 0.80 5.52 -4.27
CA MET A 70 -0.43 6.30 -4.13
C MET A 70 -0.15 7.65 -3.43
N LEU A 71 0.65 7.65 -2.36
CA LEU A 71 1.11 8.87 -1.68
C LEU A 71 1.85 9.83 -2.63
N VAL A 72 2.72 9.32 -3.50
CA VAL A 72 3.48 10.16 -4.43
C VAL A 72 2.59 10.72 -5.54
N TYR A 73 1.75 9.87 -6.16
CA TYR A 73 0.90 10.29 -7.28
C TYR A 73 -0.19 11.29 -6.86
N GLN A 74 -0.78 11.15 -5.67
CA GLN A 74 -1.71 12.18 -5.17
C GLN A 74 -1.02 13.53 -4.93
N GLY A 75 0.24 13.51 -4.47
CA GLY A 75 1.03 14.71 -4.28
C GLY A 75 1.43 15.35 -5.61
N ALA A 76 1.75 14.52 -6.62
CA ALA A 76 2.08 14.97 -7.97
C ALA A 76 0.90 15.69 -8.63
N LEU A 77 -0.32 15.15 -8.49
CA LEU A 77 -1.55 15.80 -8.97
C LEU A 77 -1.76 17.14 -8.26
N SER A 78 -1.58 17.19 -6.93
CA SER A 78 -1.73 18.42 -6.15
C SER A 78 -0.69 19.48 -6.57
N PHE A 79 0.57 19.07 -6.77
CA PHE A 79 1.64 19.95 -7.26
C PHE A 79 1.28 20.56 -8.62
N GLN A 80 0.81 19.74 -9.56
CA GLN A 80 0.38 20.20 -10.88
C GLN A 80 -0.80 21.17 -10.79
N MET A 81 -1.80 20.87 -9.96
CA MET A 81 -2.97 21.74 -9.76
C MET A 81 -2.58 23.12 -9.18
N TRP A 82 -1.61 23.17 -8.27
CA TRP A 82 -1.20 24.43 -7.65
C TRP A 82 -0.23 25.25 -8.50
N THR A 83 0.66 24.60 -9.23
CA THR A 83 1.78 25.28 -9.91
C THR A 83 1.58 25.41 -11.42
N GLY A 84 0.70 24.58 -12.01
CA GLY A 84 0.57 24.42 -13.45
C GLY A 84 1.78 23.77 -14.13
N GLN A 85 2.75 23.27 -13.37
CA GLN A 85 3.96 22.61 -13.88
C GLN A 85 3.82 21.09 -13.85
N ASP A 86 4.52 20.42 -14.76
CA ASP A 86 4.61 18.96 -14.73
C ASP A 86 5.34 18.50 -13.45
N PRO A 87 4.75 17.58 -12.67
CA PRO A 87 5.34 17.14 -11.41
C PRO A 87 6.59 16.28 -11.67
N PRO A 88 7.70 16.50 -10.93
CA PRO A 88 8.90 15.68 -11.05
C PRO A 88 8.75 14.35 -10.30
N VAL A 89 7.86 13.46 -10.79
CA VAL A 89 7.44 12.22 -10.11
C VAL A 89 8.62 11.34 -9.68
N ALA A 90 9.63 11.18 -10.52
CA ALA A 90 10.82 10.37 -10.19
C ALA A 90 11.54 10.89 -8.93
N VAL A 91 11.70 12.22 -8.83
CA VAL A 91 12.33 12.87 -7.66
C VAL A 91 11.46 12.70 -6.42
N MET A 92 10.14 12.85 -6.57
CA MET A 92 9.19 12.69 -5.47
C MET A 92 9.22 11.25 -4.92
N LEU A 93 9.28 10.26 -5.81
CA LEU A 93 9.34 8.84 -5.42
C LEU A 93 10.66 8.49 -4.74
N GLU A 94 11.78 8.97 -5.27
CA GLU A 94 13.10 8.78 -4.66
C GLU A 94 13.15 9.37 -3.24
N ALA A 95 12.67 10.62 -3.08
CA ALA A 95 12.63 11.29 -1.79
C ALA A 95 11.73 10.56 -0.79
N ALA A 96 10.53 10.14 -1.20
CA ALA A 96 9.60 9.43 -0.33
C ALA A 96 10.13 8.04 0.07
N THR A 97 10.77 7.32 -0.86
CA THR A 97 11.38 6.01 -0.58
C THR A 97 12.52 6.14 0.43
N LYS A 98 13.40 7.14 0.25
CA LYS A 98 14.50 7.41 1.17
C LYS A 98 14.01 7.75 2.58
N GLU A 99 12.94 8.53 2.68
CA GLU A 99 12.34 8.91 3.95
C GLU A 99 11.64 7.73 4.65
N MET A 100 10.98 6.84 3.90
CA MET A 100 10.39 5.64 4.52
C MET A 100 11.47 4.67 5.00
N ALA A 101 12.59 4.55 4.25
CA ALA A 101 13.73 3.73 4.68
C ALA A 101 14.40 4.26 5.96
N SER A 102 14.42 5.58 6.19
CA SER A 102 14.97 6.15 7.43
C SER A 102 14.05 5.99 8.64
N ARG A 103 12.73 5.86 8.43
CA ARG A 103 11.73 5.66 9.49
C ARG A 103 11.57 4.21 9.93
N GLY A 104 11.94 3.25 9.08
CA GLY A 104 11.92 1.83 9.38
C GLY A 104 13.20 1.30 10.06
N ALA A 105 14.20 2.16 10.29
CA ALA A 105 15.44 1.85 11.00
C ALA A 105 15.36 2.16 12.50
#